data_AF-A0A194UR62-F1
#
_entry.id   AF-A0A194UR62-F1
#
_cell.length_a   1.000
_cell.length_b   1.000
_cell.length_c   1.000
_cell.angle_alpha   90.00
_cell.angle_beta   90.00
_cell.angle_gamma   90.00
#
_symmetry.space_group_name_H-M   'P 1'
#
loop_
_entity.id
_entity.type
_entity.pdbx_description
1 polymer ?
#
loop_
_entity_poly.entity_id
_entity_poly.type
_entity_poly.pdbx_seq_one_letter_code
_entity_poly.pdbx_strand_id
1 'polypeptide(L)'
;MADVTRLEPCQKQPTRGKRIPAPPAPPNFDFHRQYLLRIFFTLSSALPSHSCGVELAMAVLQIFLTTVLLAVLLTIGGAIRRLFLHPLAHIPGPRLAALTWWYEFYFDAIQPGQYVFKIQELHKQYGPIIRVTPDEIHISDVGFLDTIYAPSSSPRDKYEYQLRTLRVPGGVGTTPSLEVHRRRREALSPFFSKRNVVFLEPTITEKVQQLCQLLSKHASNKTPVNLSDVFFAFSNE
;
A
#
# COMPACT_ATOMS: atom_id res chain seq x y z
N MET A 1 3.31 -50.51 -0.96
CA MET A 1 2.58 -51.76 -1.29
C MET A 1 1.47 -51.38 -2.25
N ALA A 2 1.61 -51.82 -3.52
CA ALA A 2 0.70 -51.78 -4.69
C ALA A 2 -0.02 -50.44 -5.00
N ASP A 3 0.33 -49.67 -6.05
CA ASP A 3 0.42 -49.96 -7.50
C ASP A 3 -0.87 -50.55 -8.08
N VAL A 4 -1.62 -49.70 -8.80
CA VAL A 4 -2.67 -50.10 -9.75
C VAL A 4 -2.36 -49.40 -11.07
N THR A 5 -1.59 -50.11 -11.87
CA THR A 5 -1.31 -49.87 -13.27
C THR A 5 -2.46 -50.35 -14.18
N ARG A 6 -2.51 -49.78 -15.39
CA ARG A 6 -3.15 -50.24 -16.65
C ARG A 6 -4.65 -50.03 -16.84
N LEU A 7 -4.99 -49.35 -17.94
CA LEU A 7 -5.59 -49.90 -19.18
C LEU A 7 -5.45 -48.80 -20.28
N GLU A 8 -4.36 -48.82 -21.05
CA GLU A 8 -4.24 -49.28 -22.47
C GLU A 8 -4.80 -48.30 -23.55
N PRO A 9 -3.97 -47.89 -24.55
CA PRO A 9 -4.33 -46.90 -25.58
C PRO A 9 -4.95 -47.52 -26.84
N CYS A 10 -5.86 -46.77 -27.48
CA CYS A 10 -6.54 -47.17 -28.72
C CYS A 10 -5.59 -47.08 -29.94
N GLN A 11 -5.16 -48.24 -30.45
CA GLN A 11 -4.58 -48.38 -31.78
C GLN A 11 -5.68 -48.49 -32.86
N LYS A 12 -5.62 -47.66 -33.90
CA LYS A 12 -6.31 -47.91 -35.17
C LYS A 12 -5.30 -48.13 -36.29
N GLN A 13 -5.50 -49.25 -36.98
CA GLN A 13 -4.72 -49.81 -38.08
C GLN A 13 -4.80 -49.00 -39.40
N PRO A 14 -3.85 -49.21 -40.33
CA PRO A 14 -3.75 -48.48 -41.58
C PRO A 14 -4.64 -49.09 -42.68
N THR A 15 -5.33 -48.26 -43.46
CA THR A 15 -6.00 -48.69 -44.69
C THR A 15 -5.35 -48.11 -45.94
N ARG A 16 -5.11 -49.04 -46.86
CA ARG A 16 -4.31 -49.00 -48.08
C ARG A 16 -5.04 -48.26 -49.21
N GLY A 17 -4.28 -47.51 -50.00
CA GLY A 17 -4.77 -46.57 -51.01
C GLY A 17 -5.53 -47.16 -52.19
N LYS A 18 -6.33 -46.30 -52.82
CA LYS A 18 -6.84 -46.45 -54.18
C LYS A 18 -6.43 -45.21 -54.99
N ARG A 19 -5.64 -45.46 -56.05
CA ARG A 19 -5.21 -44.49 -57.07
C ARG A 19 -6.42 -44.08 -57.92
N ILE A 20 -6.64 -42.78 -58.07
CA ILE A 20 -7.58 -42.21 -59.05
C ILE A 20 -6.73 -41.66 -60.21
N PRO A 21 -7.07 -41.95 -61.48
CA PRO A 21 -6.27 -41.55 -62.63
C PRO A 21 -6.37 -40.05 -62.93
N ALA A 22 -5.27 -39.49 -63.44
CA ALA A 22 -5.10 -38.07 -63.73
C ALA A 22 -5.92 -37.62 -64.96
N PRO A 23 -6.50 -36.41 -64.95
CA PRO A 23 -7.14 -35.82 -66.12
C PRO A 23 -6.11 -35.24 -67.12
N PRO A 24 -6.40 -35.24 -68.44
CA PRO A 24 -5.48 -34.78 -69.47
C PRO A 24 -5.36 -33.24 -69.55
N ALA A 25 -4.19 -32.77 -69.98
CA ALA A 25 -3.83 -31.37 -70.11
C ALA A 25 -4.43 -30.69 -71.36
N PRO A 26 -4.89 -29.44 -71.26
CA PRO A 26 -5.14 -28.56 -72.40
C PRO A 26 -4.18 -27.32 -72.37
N PRO A 27 -4.08 -26.54 -73.47
CA PRO A 27 -2.83 -26.31 -74.21
C PRO A 27 -2.11 -25.00 -73.85
N ASN A 28 -0.80 -24.97 -74.18
CA ASN A 28 0.05 -23.78 -74.13
C ASN A 28 -0.51 -22.63 -74.95
N PHE A 29 -0.67 -21.46 -74.35
CA PHE A 29 -0.76 -20.19 -75.09
C PHE A 29 -0.12 -19.05 -74.29
N ASP A 30 0.85 -18.42 -74.95
CA ASP A 30 1.70 -17.31 -74.51
C ASP A 30 0.91 -16.10 -73.98
N PHE A 31 0.93 -15.89 -72.66
CA PHE A 31 0.52 -14.62 -72.05
C PHE A 31 1.45 -14.18 -70.91
N HIS A 32 2.72 -14.60 -70.93
CA HIS A 32 3.65 -14.36 -69.82
C HIS A 32 4.57 -13.14 -70.00
N ARG A 33 4.54 -12.46 -71.16
CA ARG A 33 5.53 -11.41 -71.48
C ARG A 33 5.08 -9.96 -71.24
N GLN A 34 3.82 -9.71 -70.87
CA GLN A 34 3.31 -8.35 -70.62
C GLN A 34 2.99 -8.02 -69.16
N TYR A 35 2.95 -9.00 -68.26
CA TYR A 35 2.72 -8.74 -66.83
C TYR A 35 4.00 -8.47 -66.02
N LEU A 36 5.15 -9.03 -66.41
CA LEU A 36 6.39 -8.88 -65.65
C LEU A 36 7.06 -7.49 -65.80
N LEU A 37 6.77 -6.74 -66.87
CA LEU A 37 7.26 -5.37 -67.05
C LEU A 37 6.37 -4.31 -66.35
N ARG A 38 5.14 -4.65 -65.98
CA ARG A 38 4.28 -3.74 -65.17
C ARG A 38 4.56 -3.85 -63.68
N ILE A 39 4.94 -5.03 -63.19
CA ILE A 39 5.31 -5.21 -61.76
C ILE A 39 6.63 -4.50 -61.44
N PHE A 40 7.55 -4.40 -62.39
CA PHE A 40 8.83 -3.70 -62.18
C PHE A 40 8.72 -2.16 -62.23
N PHE A 41 7.68 -1.60 -62.86
CA PHE A 41 7.54 -0.13 -63.01
C PHE A 41 6.58 0.50 -61.98
N THR A 42 5.72 -0.27 -61.32
CA THR A 42 4.91 0.22 -60.18
C THR A 42 5.57 0.03 -58.82
N LEU A 43 6.77 -0.58 -58.76
CA LEU A 43 7.53 -0.75 -57.52
C LEU A 43 8.69 0.27 -57.36
N SER A 44 8.72 1.32 -58.20
CA SER A 44 9.74 2.37 -58.17
C SER A 44 9.18 3.77 -57.85
N SER A 45 7.88 3.91 -57.56
CA SER A 45 7.22 5.20 -57.26
C SER A 45 6.46 5.24 -55.93
N ALA A 46 6.92 4.50 -54.92
CA ALA A 46 6.52 4.73 -53.53
C ALA A 46 7.59 4.18 -52.57
N LEU A 47 8.77 4.80 -52.58
CA LEU A 47 9.58 4.87 -51.36
C LEU A 47 8.98 5.99 -50.49
N PRO A 48 8.28 5.73 -49.37
CA PRO A 48 8.02 6.76 -48.37
C PRO A 48 9.25 6.89 -47.47
N SER A 49 10.42 7.12 -48.06
CA SER A 49 11.61 7.50 -47.33
C SER A 49 11.52 9.00 -47.06
N HIS A 50 10.81 9.40 -46.00
CA HIS A 50 10.91 10.65 -45.21
C HIS A 50 9.65 10.85 -44.33
N SER A 51 8.52 10.22 -44.65
CA SER A 51 7.24 10.42 -43.93
C SER A 51 6.97 9.41 -42.81
N CYS A 52 7.61 8.23 -42.83
CA CYS A 52 7.37 7.16 -41.84
C CYS A 52 7.78 7.57 -40.40
N GLY A 53 8.87 8.35 -40.26
CA GLY A 53 9.30 8.85 -38.96
C GLY A 53 8.39 9.95 -38.39
N VAL A 54 7.82 10.78 -39.25
CA VAL A 54 6.92 11.88 -38.85
C VAL A 54 5.56 11.33 -38.41
N GLU A 55 4.99 10.38 -39.14
CA GLU A 55 3.74 9.72 -38.76
C GLU A 55 3.86 8.97 -37.42
N LEU A 56 4.96 8.24 -37.21
CA LEU A 56 5.22 7.56 -35.94
C LEU A 56 5.39 8.55 -34.79
N ALA A 57 6.12 9.65 -35.00
CA ALA A 57 6.31 10.70 -33.99
C ALA A 57 4.99 11.38 -33.61
N MET A 58 4.13 11.67 -34.60
CA MET A 58 2.82 12.27 -34.38
C MET A 58 1.87 11.31 -33.65
N ALA A 59 1.88 10.01 -33.98
CA ALA A 59 1.11 9.01 -33.27
C ALA A 59 1.55 8.86 -31.80
N VAL A 60 2.87 8.85 -31.53
CA VAL A 60 3.41 8.80 -30.17
C VAL A 60 3.03 10.04 -29.38
N LEU A 61 3.12 11.23 -29.99
CA LEU A 61 2.71 12.49 -29.35
C LEU A 61 1.21 12.48 -29.02
N GLN A 62 0.36 11.96 -29.91
CA GLN A 62 -1.08 11.89 -29.68
C GLN A 62 -1.44 10.89 -28.58
N ILE A 63 -0.77 9.74 -28.51
CA ILE A 63 -0.91 8.78 -27.40
C ILE A 63 -0.46 9.44 -26.08
N PHE A 64 0.66 10.16 -26.09
CA PHE A 64 1.13 10.89 -24.91
C PHE A 64 0.13 11.96 -24.45
N LEU A 65 -0.39 12.78 -25.36
CA LEU A 65 -1.37 13.82 -25.02
C LEU A 65 -2.69 13.24 -24.50
N THR A 66 -3.20 12.18 -25.12
CA THR A 66 -4.44 11.50 -24.69
C THR A 66 -4.28 10.82 -23.33
N THR A 67 -3.13 10.18 -23.08
CA THR A 67 -2.84 9.59 -21.77
C THR A 67 -2.69 10.65 -20.68
N VAL A 68 -2.02 11.77 -20.96
CA VAL A 68 -1.92 12.92 -20.05
C VAL A 68 -3.31 13.50 -19.75
N LEU A 69 -4.13 13.72 -20.78
CA LEU A 69 -5.49 14.23 -20.62
C LEU A 69 -6.35 13.29 -19.75
N LEU A 70 -6.32 11.98 -20.03
CA LEU A 70 -7.04 10.99 -19.25
C LEU A 70 -6.57 10.98 -17.79
N ALA A 71 -5.25 11.03 -17.55
CA ALA A 71 -4.70 11.10 -16.20
C ALA A 71 -5.17 12.37 -15.46
N VAL A 72 -5.20 13.52 -16.12
CA VAL A 72 -5.71 14.78 -15.55
C VAL A 72 -7.21 14.66 -15.22
N LEU A 73 -8.02 14.11 -16.11
CA LEU A 73 -9.45 13.92 -15.85
C LEU A 73 -9.71 12.96 -14.68
N LEU A 74 -8.95 11.86 -14.58
CA LEU A 74 -9.08 10.90 -13.49
C LEU A 74 -8.63 11.49 -12.14
N THR A 75 -7.57 12.30 -12.13
CA THR A 75 -7.10 12.97 -10.90
C THR A 75 -8.08 14.03 -10.41
N ILE A 76 -8.62 14.86 -11.31
CA ILE A 76 -9.65 15.86 -10.98
C ILE A 76 -10.94 15.17 -10.53
N GLY A 77 -11.38 14.12 -11.24
CA GLY A 77 -12.55 13.33 -10.84
C GLY A 77 -12.38 12.71 -9.45
N GLY A 78 -11.19 12.16 -9.16
CA GLY A 78 -10.83 11.66 -7.84
C GLY A 78 -10.83 12.74 -6.76
N ALA A 79 -10.34 13.95 -7.08
CA ALA A 79 -10.33 15.09 -6.18
C ALA A 79 -11.74 15.52 -5.77
N ILE A 80 -12.62 15.70 -6.76
CA ILE A 80 -14.03 16.07 -6.54
C ILE A 80 -14.73 15.02 -5.70
N ARG A 81 -14.50 13.73 -6.00
CA ARG A 81 -15.08 12.62 -5.24
C ARG A 81 -14.67 12.66 -3.76
N ARG A 82 -13.40 12.95 -3.46
CA ARG A 82 -12.88 12.99 -2.07
C ARG A 82 -13.38 14.21 -1.29
N LEU A 83 -13.55 15.34 -1.96
CA LEU A 83 -13.97 16.60 -1.35
C LEU A 83 -15.48 16.67 -1.11
N PHE A 84 -16.29 16.23 -2.08
CA PHE A 84 -17.75 16.46 -2.05
C PHE A 84 -18.58 15.18 -1.92
N LEU A 85 -18.15 14.07 -2.53
CA LEU A 85 -18.92 12.81 -2.56
C LEU A 85 -18.47 11.80 -1.49
N HIS A 86 -17.49 12.16 -0.67
CA HIS A 86 -16.99 11.29 0.39
C HIS A 86 -17.93 11.33 1.60
N PRO A 87 -18.20 10.21 2.30
CA PRO A 87 -19.01 10.22 3.51
C PRO A 87 -18.49 11.19 4.58
N LEU A 88 -17.17 11.42 4.62
CA LEU A 88 -16.50 12.35 5.54
C LEU A 88 -16.45 13.81 5.03
N ALA A 89 -17.12 14.15 3.93
CA ALA A 89 -17.07 15.50 3.34
C ALA A 89 -17.69 16.59 4.22
N HIS A 90 -18.65 16.23 5.08
CA HIS A 90 -19.33 17.16 5.98
C HIS A 90 -18.48 17.57 7.19
N ILE A 91 -17.38 16.87 7.45
CA ILE A 91 -16.51 17.10 8.61
C ILE A 91 -15.54 18.25 8.28
N PRO A 92 -15.41 19.27 9.14
CA PRO A 92 -14.56 20.42 8.87
C PRO A 92 -13.06 20.04 8.89
N GLY A 93 -12.25 20.74 8.09
CA GLY A 93 -10.80 20.56 8.07
C GLY A 93 -10.14 21.23 6.85
N PRO A 94 -8.80 21.25 6.79
CA PRO A 94 -8.07 21.79 5.65
C PRO A 94 -8.42 21.04 4.35
N ARG A 95 -8.79 21.76 3.30
CA ARG A 95 -9.13 21.13 1.99
C ARG A 95 -7.99 20.32 1.40
N LEU A 96 -6.74 20.74 1.64
CA LEU A 96 -5.55 20.00 1.21
C LEU A 96 -5.43 18.65 1.93
N ALA A 97 -5.71 18.62 3.23
CA ALA A 97 -5.74 17.41 4.05
C ALA A 97 -6.86 16.45 3.61
N ALA A 98 -8.03 16.98 3.26
CA ALA A 98 -9.14 16.18 2.72
C ALA A 98 -8.85 15.61 1.32
N LEU A 99 -7.92 16.21 0.57
CA LEU A 99 -7.63 15.85 -0.83
C LEU A 99 -6.51 14.82 -0.95
N THR A 100 -5.40 15.02 -0.23
CA THR A 100 -4.20 14.20 -0.33
C THR A 100 -3.53 13.97 1.04
N TRP A 101 -2.79 12.86 1.16
CA TRP A 101 -1.88 12.59 2.28
C TRP A 101 -0.63 13.49 2.29
N TRP A 102 -0.50 14.40 1.32
CA TRP A 102 0.67 15.26 1.19
C TRP A 102 0.71 16.32 2.30
N TYR A 103 -0.45 16.68 2.84
CA TYR A 103 -0.53 17.62 3.95
C TYR A 103 0.19 17.07 5.20
N GLU A 104 -0.14 15.84 5.60
CA GLU A 104 0.54 15.11 6.66
C GLU A 104 2.02 14.91 6.34
N PHE A 105 2.34 14.42 5.13
CA PHE A 105 3.72 14.20 4.69
C PHE A 105 4.59 15.46 4.80
N TYR A 106 4.04 16.63 4.48
CA TYR A 106 4.79 17.88 4.61
C TYR A 106 5.17 18.19 6.07
N PHE A 107 4.24 18.03 7.01
CA PHE A 107 4.49 18.31 8.43
C PHE A 107 5.19 17.18 9.19
N ASP A 108 5.35 16.00 8.60
CA ASP A 108 6.10 14.91 9.21
C ASP A 108 7.47 14.68 8.57
N ALA A 109 7.56 14.71 7.24
CA ALA A 109 8.79 14.40 6.51
C ALA A 109 9.63 15.65 6.19
N ILE A 110 8.99 16.78 5.89
CA ILE A 110 9.71 18.03 5.56
C ILE A 110 9.95 18.88 6.81
N GLN A 111 8.97 18.95 7.71
CA GLN A 111 9.10 19.62 9.02
C GLN A 111 9.07 18.59 10.15
N PRO A 112 10.19 17.94 10.51
CA PRO A 112 10.19 16.73 11.32
C PRO A 112 9.38 16.88 12.62
N GLY A 113 8.30 16.08 12.72
CA GLY A 113 7.47 15.92 13.92
C GLY A 113 6.56 17.11 14.27
N GLN A 114 6.30 18.03 13.34
CA GLN A 114 5.46 19.20 13.60
C GLN A 114 3.95 18.91 13.45
N TYR A 115 3.58 17.77 12.86
CA TYR A 115 2.17 17.50 12.55
C TYR A 115 1.28 17.39 13.78
N VAL A 116 1.79 16.86 14.90
CA VAL A 116 1.05 16.76 16.17
C VAL A 116 0.64 18.16 16.68
N PHE A 117 1.57 19.11 16.64
CA PHE A 117 1.28 20.49 17.01
C PHE A 117 0.32 21.14 16.01
N LYS A 118 0.47 20.81 14.72
CA LYS A 118 -0.43 21.32 13.69
C LYS A 118 -1.87 20.84 13.90
N ILE A 119 -2.07 19.56 14.23
CA ILE A 119 -3.39 19.01 14.58
C ILE A 119 -4.01 19.78 15.75
N GLN A 120 -3.23 20.12 16.77
CA GLN A 120 -3.71 20.92 17.89
C GLN A 120 -4.18 22.32 17.44
N GLU A 121 -3.46 22.98 16.54
CA GLU A 121 -3.91 24.25 15.95
C GLU A 121 -5.19 24.09 15.14
N LEU A 122 -5.29 23.01 14.35
CA LEU A 122 -6.48 22.73 13.57
C LEU A 122 -7.71 22.51 14.45
N HIS A 123 -7.56 21.85 15.61
CA HIS A 123 -8.65 21.73 16.58
C HIS A 123 -9.09 23.07 17.15
N LYS A 124 -8.16 24.00 17.38
CA LYS A 124 -8.50 25.36 17.82
C LYS A 124 -9.28 26.13 16.74
N GLN A 125 -9.01 25.86 15.47
CA GLN A 125 -9.63 26.56 14.34
C GLN A 125 -10.97 25.97 13.90
N TYR A 126 -11.06 24.65 13.77
CA TYR A 126 -12.19 23.94 13.16
C TYR A 126 -13.09 23.24 14.18
N GLY A 127 -12.65 23.11 15.43
CA GLY A 127 -13.41 22.49 16.52
C GLY A 127 -12.89 21.09 16.92
N PRO A 128 -13.64 20.36 17.77
CA PRO A 128 -13.17 19.13 18.41
C PRO A 128 -13.08 17.93 17.46
N ILE A 129 -13.72 17.96 16.30
CA ILE A 129 -13.69 16.87 15.31
C ILE A 129 -13.24 17.47 13.98
N ILE A 130 -12.11 17.00 13.47
CA ILE A 130 -11.52 17.52 12.24
C ILE A 130 -11.14 16.39 11.29
N ARG A 131 -11.19 16.67 9.99
CA ARG A 131 -10.68 15.76 8.96
C ARG A 131 -9.21 16.08 8.68
N VAL A 132 -8.34 15.11 8.96
CA VAL A 132 -6.86 15.24 8.86
C VAL A 132 -6.29 14.56 7.63
N THR A 133 -6.98 13.56 7.07
CA THR A 133 -6.63 12.95 5.79
C THR A 133 -7.91 12.66 4.99
N PRO A 134 -7.83 12.19 3.73
CA PRO A 134 -9.01 11.80 2.97
C PRO A 134 -9.85 10.73 3.67
N ASP A 135 -9.23 9.82 4.41
CA ASP A 135 -9.88 8.64 4.98
C ASP A 135 -9.88 8.63 6.53
N GLU A 136 -9.26 9.63 7.17
CA GLU A 136 -9.10 9.68 8.63
C GLU A 136 -9.57 11.01 9.22
N ILE A 137 -10.09 10.91 10.44
CA ILE A 137 -10.55 12.03 11.26
C ILE A 137 -9.82 12.01 12.59
N HIS A 138 -9.54 13.19 13.12
CA HIS A 138 -8.98 13.36 14.44
C HIS A 138 -10.06 13.93 15.37
N ILE A 139 -10.21 13.28 16.53
CA ILE A 139 -11.27 13.58 17.50
C ILE A 139 -10.60 13.98 18.81
N SER A 140 -10.92 15.17 19.30
CA SER A 140 -10.50 15.72 20.58
C SER A 140 -11.73 15.99 21.44
N ASP A 141 -12.52 14.94 21.66
CA ASP A 141 -13.73 14.96 22.48
C ASP A 141 -13.80 13.69 23.33
N VAL A 142 -13.95 13.87 24.64
CA VAL A 142 -14.03 12.80 25.64
C VAL A 142 -15.31 11.97 25.44
N GLY A 143 -16.39 12.56 24.92
CA GLY A 143 -17.64 11.86 24.66
C GLY A 143 -17.53 10.72 23.65
N PHE A 144 -16.47 10.71 22.83
CA PHE A 144 -16.22 9.66 21.84
C PHE A 144 -15.34 8.52 22.35
N LEU A 145 -14.83 8.57 23.59
CA LEU A 145 -13.92 7.54 24.11
C LEU A 145 -14.54 6.14 24.02
N ASP A 146 -15.78 5.96 24.46
CA ASP A 146 -16.47 4.66 24.41
C ASP A 146 -16.79 4.20 22.98
N THR A 147 -16.91 5.14 22.05
CA THR A 147 -17.13 4.85 20.63
C THR A 147 -15.85 4.41 19.93
N ILE A 148 -14.74 5.08 20.23
CA ILE A 148 -13.41 4.80 19.63
C ILE A 148 -12.81 3.54 20.27
N TYR A 149 -12.79 3.48 21.60
CA TYR A 149 -12.36 2.32 22.37
C TYR A 149 -13.53 1.39 22.61
N ALA A 150 -14.13 0.94 21.51
CA ALA A 150 -15.35 0.16 21.51
C ALA A 150 -15.24 -1.09 22.42
N PRO A 151 -16.31 -1.41 23.17
CA PRO A 151 -16.35 -2.64 23.96
C PRO A 151 -16.28 -3.88 23.04
N SER A 152 -15.95 -5.03 23.61
CA SER A 152 -15.84 -6.29 22.86
C SER A 152 -17.14 -6.71 22.14
N SER A 153 -18.28 -6.09 22.47
CA SER A 153 -19.57 -6.28 21.79
C SER A 153 -19.66 -5.59 20.43
N SER A 154 -18.79 -4.61 20.13
CA SER A 154 -18.72 -3.92 18.84
C SER A 154 -17.34 -4.14 18.21
N PRO A 155 -17.09 -5.31 17.61
CA PRO A 155 -15.79 -5.63 17.04
C PRO A 155 -15.42 -4.68 15.89
N ARG A 156 -14.20 -4.14 15.94
CA ARG A 156 -13.62 -3.29 14.89
C ARG A 156 -12.23 -3.79 14.57
N ASP A 157 -11.92 -3.90 13.28
CA ASP A 157 -10.56 -4.12 12.81
C ASP A 157 -9.83 -2.77 12.73
N LYS A 158 -8.53 -2.80 12.97
CA LYS A 158 -7.69 -1.60 12.83
C LYS A 158 -7.45 -1.30 11.35
N TYR A 159 -7.26 -0.01 11.03
CA TYR A 159 -6.94 0.39 9.67
C TYR A 159 -5.50 0.02 9.30
N GLU A 160 -5.33 -0.85 8.30
CA GLU A 160 -4.05 -1.45 7.92
C GLU A 160 -2.96 -0.41 7.61
N TYR A 161 -3.34 0.73 7.03
CA TYR A 161 -2.40 1.80 6.70
C TYR A 161 -1.67 2.33 7.94
N GLN A 162 -2.39 2.56 9.04
CA GLN A 162 -1.83 3.07 10.30
C GLN A 162 -0.90 2.06 10.99
N LEU A 163 -1.06 0.77 10.72
CA LEU A 163 -0.22 -0.27 11.32
C LEU A 163 1.20 -0.31 10.74
N ARG A 164 1.40 0.27 9.55
CA ARG A 164 2.71 0.30 8.87
C ARG A 164 3.76 1.09 9.64
N THR A 165 3.34 2.05 10.46
CA THR A 165 4.23 2.93 11.23
C THR A 165 5.15 2.16 12.18
N LEU A 166 4.65 1.07 12.77
CA LEU A 166 5.40 0.30 13.75
C LEU A 166 6.40 -0.69 13.14
N ARG A 167 6.35 -0.95 11.82
CA ARG A 167 7.29 -1.83 11.07
C ARG A 167 7.56 -3.23 11.68
N VAL A 168 6.69 -3.74 12.54
CA VAL A 168 6.81 -5.07 13.16
C VAL A 168 5.61 -5.91 12.73
N PRO A 169 5.63 -6.59 11.58
CA PRO A 169 4.49 -7.39 11.13
C PRO A 169 4.21 -8.53 12.11
N GLY A 170 2.93 -8.76 12.42
CA GLY A 170 2.51 -9.86 13.30
C GLY A 170 2.68 -9.63 14.81
N GLY A 171 3.16 -8.45 15.22
CA GLY A 171 3.16 -8.03 16.62
C GLY A 171 1.76 -7.79 17.17
N VAL A 172 1.61 -7.76 18.50
CA VAL A 172 0.32 -7.47 19.15
C VAL A 172 -0.21 -6.10 18.73
N GLY A 173 0.65 -5.07 18.70
CA GLY A 173 0.27 -3.72 18.29
C GLY A 173 -0.15 -3.58 16.82
N THR A 174 0.43 -4.41 15.94
CA THR A 174 0.37 -4.32 14.47
C THR A 174 -0.56 -5.34 13.82
N THR A 175 -1.38 -6.02 14.61
CA THR A 175 -2.37 -6.96 14.08
C THR A 175 -3.67 -6.22 13.73
N PRO A 176 -4.13 -6.24 12.47
CA PRO A 176 -5.36 -5.56 12.05
C PRO A 176 -6.62 -6.25 12.55
N SER A 177 -6.68 -7.57 12.38
CA SER A 177 -7.83 -8.38 12.75
C SER A 177 -7.99 -8.45 14.26
N LEU A 178 -9.19 -8.12 14.74
CA LEU A 178 -9.54 -8.18 16.15
C LEU A 178 -9.34 -9.58 16.74
N GLU A 179 -9.74 -10.62 16.01
CA GLU A 179 -9.70 -12.00 16.52
C GLU A 179 -8.25 -12.46 16.75
N VAL A 180 -7.37 -12.19 15.79
CA VAL A 180 -5.95 -12.52 15.91
C VAL A 180 -5.30 -11.67 17.01
N HIS A 181 -5.64 -10.38 17.07
CA HIS A 181 -5.17 -9.49 18.13
C HIS A 181 -5.59 -9.98 19.52
N ARG A 182 -6.85 -10.45 19.67
CA ARG A 182 -7.40 -10.99 20.92
C ARG A 182 -6.58 -12.17 21.42
N ARG A 183 -6.37 -13.18 20.57
CA ARG A 183 -5.56 -14.37 20.92
C ARG A 183 -4.12 -14.02 21.32
N ARG A 184 -3.50 -13.08 20.59
CA ARG A 184 -2.14 -12.60 20.88
C ARG A 184 -2.06 -11.84 22.20
N ARG A 185 -3.04 -10.97 22.47
CA ARG A 185 -3.13 -10.22 23.73
C ARG A 185 -3.41 -11.14 24.92
N GLU A 186 -4.24 -12.15 24.74
CA GLU A 186 -4.58 -13.12 25.79
C GLU A 186 -3.33 -13.83 26.33
N ALA A 187 -2.38 -14.19 25.45
CA ALA A 187 -1.10 -14.76 25.86
C ALA A 187 -0.25 -13.82 26.75
N LEU A 188 -0.46 -12.50 26.68
CA LEU A 188 0.24 -11.52 27.52
C LEU A 188 -0.47 -11.25 28.85
N SER A 189 -1.76 -11.59 28.96
CA SER A 189 -2.57 -11.31 30.16
C SER A 189 -1.94 -11.80 31.48
N PRO A 190 -1.33 -13.01 31.56
CA PRO A 190 -0.72 -13.49 32.79
C PRO A 190 0.40 -12.60 33.34
N PHE A 191 1.18 -11.93 32.47
CA PHE A 191 2.26 -11.04 32.89
C PHE A 191 1.74 -9.84 33.70
N PHE A 192 0.51 -9.41 33.45
CA PHE A 192 -0.15 -8.31 34.16
C PHE A 192 -1.06 -8.78 35.30
N SER A 193 -1.03 -10.07 35.66
CA SER A 193 -1.80 -10.57 36.80
C SER A 193 -1.24 -10.03 38.12
N LYS A 194 -2.12 -9.78 39.10
CA LYS A 194 -1.72 -9.31 40.45
C LYS A 194 -0.60 -10.16 41.06
N ARG A 195 -0.66 -11.49 40.87
CA ARG A 195 0.36 -12.43 41.34
C ARG A 195 1.72 -12.14 40.71
N ASN A 196 1.78 -11.97 39.39
CA ASN A 196 3.04 -11.71 38.70
C ASN A 196 3.57 -10.30 38.96
N VAL A 197 2.68 -9.31 39.13
CA VAL A 197 3.08 -7.95 39.55
C VAL A 197 3.75 -7.98 40.93
N VAL A 198 3.15 -8.65 41.91
CA VAL A 198 3.74 -8.80 43.26
C VAL A 198 5.02 -9.63 43.21
N PHE A 199 5.10 -10.64 42.35
CA PHE A 199 6.32 -11.42 42.15
C PHE A 199 7.49 -10.59 41.59
N LEU A 200 7.22 -9.65 40.68
CA LEU A 200 8.24 -8.78 40.07
C LEU A 200 8.56 -7.51 40.90
N GLU A 201 7.71 -7.13 41.84
CA GLU A 201 7.88 -5.95 42.69
C GLU A 201 9.27 -5.86 43.35
N PRO A 202 9.84 -6.93 43.95
CA PRO A 202 11.15 -6.83 44.60
C PRO A 202 12.26 -6.49 43.61
N THR A 203 12.22 -7.04 42.39
CA THR A 203 13.19 -6.75 41.33
C THR A 203 13.14 -5.28 40.91
N ILE A 204 11.95 -4.74 40.70
CA ILE A 204 11.76 -3.32 40.37
C ILE A 204 12.27 -2.44 41.54
N THR A 205 11.93 -2.82 42.77
CA THR A 205 12.33 -2.09 43.99
C THR A 205 13.85 -2.03 44.13
N GLU A 206 14.54 -3.14 43.84
CA GLU A 206 16.00 -3.19 43.84
C GLU A 206 16.60 -2.17 42.85
N LYS A 207 16.09 -2.13 41.62
CA LYS A 207 16.54 -1.17 40.59
C LYS A 207 16.27 0.27 40.96
N VAL A 208 15.11 0.55 41.56
CA VAL A 208 14.78 1.87 42.10
C VAL A 208 15.75 2.26 43.22
N GLN A 209 16.12 1.32 44.08
CA GLN A 209 17.07 1.58 45.16
C GLN A 209 18.48 1.88 44.61
N GLN A 210 18.94 1.15 43.60
CA GLN A 210 20.21 1.43 42.91
C GLN A 210 20.22 2.83 42.29
N LEU A 211 19.11 3.22 41.64
CA LEU A 211 18.92 4.57 41.10
C LEU A 211 19.02 5.64 42.20
N CYS A 212 18.30 5.46 43.31
CA CYS A 212 18.34 6.37 44.45
C CYS A 212 19.75 6.51 45.05
N GLN A 213 20.50 5.40 45.15
CA GLN A 213 21.88 5.41 45.63
C GLN A 213 22.80 6.20 44.70
N LEU A 214 22.67 6.01 43.38
CA LEU A 214 23.43 6.75 42.38
C LEU A 214 23.16 8.25 42.49
N LEU A 215 21.89 8.66 42.53
CA LEU A 215 21.52 10.07 42.68
C LEU A 215 22.03 10.66 44.01
N SER A 216 21.94 9.91 45.10
CA SER A 216 22.44 10.34 46.43
C SER A 216 23.95 10.55 46.43
N LYS A 217 24.70 9.71 45.72
CA LYS A 217 26.16 9.84 45.54
C LYS A 217 26.51 11.12 44.77
N HIS A 218 25.82 11.39 43.67
CA HIS A 218 26.02 12.62 42.89
C HIS A 218 25.65 13.87 43.68
N ALA A 219 24.53 13.83 44.43
CA ALA A 219 24.11 14.93 45.30
C ALA A 219 25.14 15.23 46.39
N SER A 220 25.68 14.19 47.03
CA SER A 220 26.70 14.32 48.10
C SER A 220 28.00 14.91 47.57
N ASN A 221 28.42 14.48 46.37
CA ASN A 221 29.64 14.96 45.71
C ASN A 221 29.45 16.30 44.99
N LYS A 222 28.22 16.84 44.98
CA LYS A 222 27.84 18.05 44.22
C LYS A 222 28.23 17.96 42.74
N THR A 223 28.17 16.76 42.17
CA THR A 223 28.48 16.53 40.76
C THR A 223 27.19 16.52 39.93
N PRO A 224 27.15 17.18 38.76
CA PRO A 224 26.00 17.11 37.88
C PRO A 224 25.80 15.68 37.37
N VAL A 225 24.54 15.32 37.11
CA VAL A 225 24.15 14.03 36.54
C VAL A 225 23.15 14.27 35.41
N ASN A 226 23.33 13.56 34.29
CA ASN A 226 22.37 13.60 33.20
C ASN A 226 21.21 12.63 33.52
N LEU A 227 20.05 13.17 33.86
CA LEU A 227 18.88 12.36 34.20
C LEU A 227 18.38 11.54 33.00
N SER A 228 18.56 12.01 31.77
CA SER A 228 18.14 11.26 30.57
C SER A 228 18.88 9.92 30.47
N ASP A 229 20.19 9.93 30.68
CA ASP A 229 21.02 8.71 30.61
C ASP A 229 20.67 7.76 31.76
N VAL A 230 20.45 8.32 32.95
CA VAL A 230 20.12 7.55 34.15
C VAL A 230 18.75 6.87 34.03
N PHE A 231 17.72 7.58 33.58
CA PHE A 231 16.40 7.00 33.37
C PHE A 231 16.40 6.00 32.20
N PHE A 232 17.21 6.25 31.17
CA PHE A 232 17.39 5.30 30.07
C PHE A 232 18.04 3.99 30.56
N ALA A 233 19.08 4.07 31.40
CA ALA A 233 19.70 2.89 32.00
C ALA A 233 18.71 2.12 32.90
N PHE A 234 17.99 2.84 33.77
CA PHE A 234 16.99 2.25 34.66
C PHE A 234 15.88 1.48 33.93
N SER A 235 15.47 1.95 32.75
CA SER A 235 14.36 1.35 31.99
C SER A 235 14.78 0.15 31.12
N ASN A 236 16.08 -0.08 30.92
CA ASN A 236 16.60 -1.11 30.01
C ASN A 236 17.32 -2.28 30.73
N GLU A 237 17.51 -2.20 32.04
CA GLU A 237 18.03 -3.29 32.89
C GLU A 237 16.93 -4.18 33.45
#